data_AF-I0L978-F1
#
_entry.id   AF-I0L978-F1
#
_cell.length_a   1.000
_cell.length_b   1.000
_cell.length_c   1.000
_cell.angle_alpha   90.00
_cell.angle_beta   90.00
_cell.angle_gamma   90.00
#
_symmetry.space_group_name_H-M   'P 1'
#
loop_
_entity.id
_entity.type
_entity.pdbx_description
1 polymer ?
#
loop_
_entity_poly.entity_id
_entity_poly.type
_entity_poly.pdbx_seq_one_letter_code
_entity_poly.pdbx_strand_id
1 'polypeptide(L)'
;MVGDSHESPDRAEVPLSRDGGHRQGGHRVPDRGSEAVREKEAPVACTACGQDWQTWYRVRDDGRVFLLCPECDSIWLPEDDRHAPPTGDLRELFGPQPKFFNAWALIEECPAPPADRRTTT
;
A
#
# COMPACT_ATOMS: atom_id res chain seq x y z
N MET A 1 8.25 45.30 17.62
CA MET A 1 6.79 45.19 17.47
C MET A 1 6.24 44.99 18.87
N VAL A 2 5.49 45.96 19.35
CA VAL A 2 4.80 45.96 20.65
C VAL A 2 3.44 45.27 20.51
N GLY A 3 2.95 44.71 21.61
CA GLY A 3 1.63 44.09 21.78
C GLY A 3 1.83 42.74 22.47
N ASP A 4 1.78 42.60 23.80
CA ASP A 4 0.73 42.98 24.77
C ASP A 4 -0.67 42.56 24.32
N SER A 5 -1.14 41.45 24.90
CA SER A 5 -2.54 41.21 25.23
C SER A 5 -2.62 39.96 26.11
N HIS A 6 -2.46 40.18 27.42
CA HIS A 6 -3.13 39.36 28.42
C HIS A 6 -4.62 39.74 28.40
N GLU A 7 -5.51 38.79 28.17
CA GLU A 7 -6.89 38.91 28.63
C GLU A 7 -7.40 37.52 29.04
N SER A 8 -7.35 37.27 30.34
CA SER A 8 -8.13 36.24 31.00
C SER A 8 -9.40 36.89 31.54
N PRO A 9 -10.59 36.38 31.23
CA PRO A 9 -11.77 36.63 32.04
C PRO A 9 -12.02 35.51 33.04
N ASP A 10 -12.18 35.95 34.27
CA ASP A 10 -12.54 35.27 35.51
C ASP A 10 -14.03 34.84 35.55
N ARG A 11 -14.29 33.77 36.31
CA ARG A 11 -15.56 33.34 36.94
C ARG A 11 -16.80 33.08 36.09
N ALA A 12 -17.31 31.86 36.21
CA ALA A 12 -18.53 31.64 37.02
C ALA A 12 -18.72 30.14 37.34
N GLU A 13 -18.74 29.83 38.63
CA GLU A 13 -19.25 28.59 39.20
C GLU A 13 -20.76 28.77 39.43
N VAL A 14 -21.60 27.80 39.05
CA VAL A 14 -22.66 27.22 39.92
C VAL A 14 -23.34 25.98 39.28
N PRO A 15 -23.88 25.05 40.09
CA PRO A 15 -24.19 23.69 39.67
C PRO A 15 -25.71 23.34 39.65
N LEU A 16 -25.96 22.05 39.38
CA LEU A 16 -27.11 21.19 39.74
C LEU A 16 -28.35 21.13 38.84
N SER A 17 -28.48 19.93 38.24
CA SER A 17 -29.69 19.08 38.18
C SER A 17 -30.91 19.63 37.44
N ARG A 18 -31.61 18.86 36.60
CA ARG A 18 -32.37 17.66 37.00
C ARG A 18 -33.12 17.09 35.77
N ASP A 19 -33.37 15.78 35.82
CA ASP A 19 -34.38 14.96 35.13
C ASP A 19 -34.86 15.29 33.71
N GLY A 20 -34.82 14.23 32.90
CA GLY A 20 -36.03 13.82 32.20
C GLY A 20 -35.80 13.46 30.74
N GLY A 21 -35.86 12.16 30.42
CA GLY A 21 -36.06 11.75 29.04
C GLY A 21 -35.61 10.34 28.69
N HIS A 22 -36.18 9.31 29.34
CA HIS A 22 -36.24 7.99 28.73
C HIS A 22 -37.00 8.09 27.40
N ARG A 23 -36.29 8.00 26.27
CA ARG A 23 -36.86 7.54 25.01
C ARG A 23 -36.22 6.22 24.64
N GLN A 24 -37.00 5.17 24.85
CA GLN A 24 -36.81 3.88 24.23
C GLN A 24 -36.99 4.06 22.72
N GLY A 25 -36.00 3.65 21.95
CA GLY A 25 -36.01 3.80 20.50
C GLY A 25 -34.97 2.92 19.83
N GLY A 26 -35.35 1.67 19.61
CA GLY A 26 -34.87 0.88 18.47
C GLY A 26 -33.41 0.44 18.49
N HIS A 27 -33.17 -0.75 19.03
CA HIS A 27 -32.13 -1.62 18.49
C HIS A 27 -32.39 -1.85 17.00
N ARG A 28 -31.74 -1.07 16.15
CA ARG A 28 -31.27 -1.54 14.86
C ARG A 28 -29.77 -1.54 14.98
N VAL A 29 -29.22 -2.72 15.27
CA VAL A 29 -27.82 -3.02 14.97
C VAL A 29 -27.81 -3.18 13.45
N PRO A 30 -27.33 -2.21 12.65
CA PRO A 30 -27.00 -2.54 11.29
C PRO A 30 -25.88 -3.56 11.36
N ASP A 31 -26.17 -4.67 10.71
CA ASP A 31 -25.30 -5.70 10.18
C ASP A 31 -23.81 -5.44 10.45
N ARG A 32 -23.20 -6.40 11.15
CA ARG A 32 -21.77 -6.60 11.24
C ARG A 32 -21.26 -6.71 9.80
N GLY A 33 -21.05 -5.54 9.18
CA GLY A 33 -20.33 -5.39 7.95
C GLY A 33 -19.03 -6.10 8.20
N SER A 34 -18.90 -7.26 7.57
CA SER A 34 -17.62 -7.90 7.38
C SER A 34 -16.85 -6.92 6.53
N GLU A 35 -16.21 -5.97 7.22
CA GLU A 35 -15.04 -5.29 6.71
C GLU A 35 -14.14 -6.46 6.37
N ALA A 36 -14.17 -6.87 5.11
CA ALA A 36 -13.12 -7.67 4.54
C ALA A 36 -11.90 -6.79 4.78
N VAL A 37 -11.23 -7.04 5.90
CA VAL A 37 -9.91 -6.53 6.18
C VAL A 37 -9.16 -7.02 4.97
N ARG A 38 -8.97 -6.13 4.00
CA ARG A 38 -8.04 -6.33 2.90
C ARG A 38 -6.76 -6.54 3.67
N GLU A 39 -6.40 -7.80 3.90
CA GLU A 39 -5.10 -8.18 4.41
C GLU A 39 -4.13 -7.54 3.43
N LYS A 40 -3.69 -6.34 3.80
CA LYS A 40 -2.79 -5.52 3.02
C LYS A 40 -1.49 -6.25 3.23
N GLU A 41 -1.18 -7.12 2.28
CA GLU A 41 0.00 -7.97 2.30
C GLU A 41 1.18 -7.14 2.78
N ALA A 42 1.85 -7.62 3.84
CA ALA A 42 2.91 -6.84 4.47
C ALA A 42 4.00 -6.54 3.43
N PRO A 43 4.51 -5.30 3.38
CA PRO A 43 5.54 -4.93 2.43
C PRO A 43 6.78 -5.82 2.67
N VAL A 44 7.38 -6.29 1.57
CA VAL A 44 8.53 -7.21 1.61
C VAL A 44 9.80 -6.45 1.28
N ALA A 45 10.77 -6.49 2.19
CA ALA A 45 12.08 -5.90 1.97
C ALA A 45 12.81 -6.58 0.80
N CYS A 46 13.33 -5.77 -0.11
CA CYS A 46 14.19 -6.19 -1.21
C CYS A 46 15.47 -6.81 -0.64
N THR A 47 15.79 -8.03 -1.06
CA THR A 47 16.99 -8.74 -0.59
C THR A 47 18.30 -8.15 -1.13
N ALA A 48 18.23 -7.31 -2.17
CA ALA A 48 19.41 -6.65 -2.76
C ALA A 48 19.74 -5.30 -2.09
N CYS A 49 18.74 -4.45 -1.85
CA CYS A 49 18.95 -3.08 -1.33
C CYS A 49 18.30 -2.79 0.03
N GLY A 50 17.46 -3.69 0.54
CA GLY A 50 16.80 -3.57 1.85
C GLY A 50 15.49 -2.76 1.88
N GLN A 51 15.10 -2.11 0.78
CA GLN A 51 13.86 -1.31 0.72
C GLN A 51 12.61 -2.16 0.57
N ASP A 52 11.49 -1.78 1.21
CA ASP A 52 10.26 -2.59 1.26
C ASP A 52 9.16 -2.19 0.24
N TRP A 53 9.45 -1.26 -0.65
CA TRP A 53 8.50 -0.73 -1.65
C TRP A 53 8.54 -1.44 -3.01
N GLN A 54 8.60 -2.77 -3.02
CA GLN A 54 8.53 -3.55 -4.26
C GLN A 54 7.12 -3.47 -4.87
N THR A 55 7.03 -3.33 -6.20
CA THR A 55 5.76 -3.15 -6.93
C THR A 55 5.70 -4.03 -8.16
N TRP A 56 4.50 -4.46 -8.54
CA TRP A 56 4.25 -5.24 -9.76
C TRP A 56 4.21 -4.35 -10.99
N TYR A 57 4.92 -4.78 -12.03
CA TYR A 57 4.94 -4.15 -13.34
C TYR A 57 4.61 -5.16 -14.42
N ARG A 58 4.17 -4.63 -15.56
CA ARG A 58 4.07 -5.38 -16.81
C ARG A 58 4.85 -4.71 -17.92
N VAL A 59 5.41 -5.51 -18.83
CA VAL A 59 5.96 -5.04 -20.09
C VAL A 59 4.81 -4.61 -21.00
N ARG A 60 4.88 -3.41 -21.56
CA ARG A 60 3.83 -2.84 -22.41
C ARG A 60 3.65 -3.58 -23.73
N ASP A 61 4.73 -4.10 -24.29
CA ASP A 61 4.76 -4.74 -25.62
C ASP A 61 4.16 -6.15 -25.59
N ASP A 62 4.61 -6.98 -24.65
CA ASP A 62 4.28 -8.42 -24.61
C ASP A 62 3.43 -8.83 -23.39
N GLY A 63 3.23 -7.93 -22.43
CA GLY A 63 2.37 -8.17 -21.27
C GLY A 63 2.99 -9.02 -20.16
N ARG A 64 4.27 -9.42 -20.25
CA ARG A 64 4.96 -10.14 -19.17
C ARG A 64 4.90 -9.35 -17.87
N VAL A 65 4.48 -10.00 -16.80
CA VAL A 65 4.40 -9.44 -15.45
C VAL A 65 5.61 -9.86 -14.62
N PHE A 66 6.08 -8.97 -13.76
CA PHE A 66 7.19 -9.21 -12.85
C PHE A 66 7.11 -8.24 -11.66
N LEU A 67 7.70 -8.61 -10.55
CA LEU A 67 7.88 -7.75 -9.39
C LEU A 67 9.21 -7.00 -9.56
N LEU A 68 9.21 -5.69 -9.29
CA LEU A 68 10.37 -4.80 -9.45
C LEU A 68 10.63 -4.03 -8.16
N CYS A 69 11.89 -3.95 -7.77
CA CYS A 69 12.35 -2.97 -6.79
C CYS A 69 12.77 -1.68 -7.52
N PRO A 70 12.02 -0.57 -7.38
CA PRO A 70 12.31 0.68 -8.10
C PRO A 70 13.62 1.36 -7.67
N GLU A 71 14.18 0.99 -6.51
CA GLU A 71 15.41 1.60 -6.00
C GLU A 71 16.67 1.04 -6.68
N CYS A 72 16.65 -0.23 -7.05
CA CYS A 72 17.86 -0.94 -7.53
C CYS A 72 17.65 -1.71 -8.82
N ASP A 73 16.51 -1.51 -9.48
CA ASP A 73 16.13 -2.16 -10.74
C ASP A 73 16.11 -3.71 -10.69
N SER A 74 16.13 -4.31 -9.50
CA SER A 74 16.09 -5.77 -9.33
C SER A 74 14.70 -6.34 -9.58
N ILE A 75 14.61 -7.48 -10.25
CA ILE A 75 13.35 -8.12 -10.63
C ILE A 75 13.18 -9.55 -10.09
N TRP A 76 11.92 -9.94 -9.88
CA TRP A 76 11.46 -11.29 -9.60
C TRP A 76 10.32 -11.64 -10.57
N LEU A 77 10.36 -12.83 -11.14
CA LEU A 77 9.27 -13.36 -11.96
C LEU A 77 8.12 -13.83 -11.07
N PRO A 78 6.90 -14.01 -11.61
CA PRO A 78 5.72 -14.39 -10.82
C PRO A 78 5.87 -15.70 -10.03
N GLU A 79 6.73 -16.60 -10.50
CA GLU A 79 6.98 -17.91 -9.88
C GLU A 79 8.15 -17.87 -8.87
N ASP A 80 8.88 -16.76 -8.79
CA ASP A 80 10.03 -16.63 -7.91
C ASP A 80 9.61 -16.38 -6.46
N ASP A 81 10.43 -16.86 -5.53
CA ASP A 81 10.31 -16.47 -4.13
C ASP A 81 10.83 -15.03 -3.95
N ARG A 82 9.93 -14.09 -3.71
CA ARG A 82 10.25 -12.67 -3.43
C ARG A 82 11.10 -12.45 -2.17
N HIS A 83 11.26 -13.46 -1.31
CA HIS A 83 12.16 -13.41 -0.16
C HIS A 83 13.56 -13.94 -0.48
N ALA A 84 13.79 -14.44 -1.69
CA ALA A 84 15.10 -14.87 -2.18
C ALA A 84 15.83 -13.71 -2.90
N PRO A 85 17.14 -13.86 -3.20
CA PRO A 85 17.85 -12.95 -4.07
C PRO A 85 17.13 -12.76 -5.42
N PRO A 86 17.24 -11.57 -6.05
CA PRO A 86 16.58 -11.31 -7.32
C PRO A 86 17.10 -12.20 -8.45
N THR A 87 16.21 -12.51 -9.38
CA THR A 87 16.49 -13.39 -10.54
C THR A 87 17.29 -12.66 -11.63
N GLY A 88 17.20 -11.33 -11.66
CA GLY A 88 17.97 -10.47 -12.56
C GLY A 88 17.66 -9.00 -12.33
N ASP A 89 18.05 -8.17 -13.30
CA ASP A 89 17.71 -6.76 -13.33
C ASP A 89 16.80 -6.35 -14.51
N LEU A 90 16.19 -5.18 -14.40
CA LEU A 90 15.23 -4.66 -15.38
C LEU A 90 15.82 -4.54 -16.79
N ARG A 91 17.12 -4.29 -16.94
CA ARG A 91 17.75 -4.17 -18.26
C ARG A 91 17.91 -5.54 -18.91
N GLU A 92 18.27 -6.55 -18.13
CA GLU A 92 18.41 -7.93 -18.62
C GLU A 92 17.10 -8.49 -19.19
N LEU A 93 15.95 -8.05 -18.67
CA LEU A 93 14.63 -8.45 -19.17
C LEU A 93 14.42 -8.15 -20.67
N PHE A 94 15.08 -7.11 -21.18
CA PHE A 94 15.00 -6.67 -22.57
C PHE A 94 16.21 -7.11 -23.41
N GLY A 95 17.17 -7.85 -22.84
CA GLY A 95 18.36 -8.31 -23.53
C GLY A 95 19.34 -7.19 -23.92
N PRO A 96 20.19 -7.40 -24.95
CA PRO A 96 21.15 -6.39 -25.40
C PRO A 96 20.45 -5.14 -25.93
N GLN A 97 20.78 -3.97 -25.35
CA GLN A 97 20.12 -2.71 -25.67
C GLN A 97 21.10 -1.61 -26.11
N PRO A 98 20.65 -0.64 -26.92
CA PRO A 98 21.43 0.55 -27.27
C PRO A 98 21.88 1.33 -26.02
N LYS A 99 22.94 2.13 -26.16
CA LYS A 99 23.54 2.89 -25.04
C LYS A 99 22.59 3.85 -24.31
N PHE A 100 21.52 4.31 -24.97
CA PHE A 100 20.55 5.26 -24.41
C PHE A 100 19.17 4.64 -24.18
N PHE A 101 19.11 3.32 -24.06
CA PHE A 101 17.87 2.63 -23.79
C PHE A 101 17.36 2.92 -22.38
N ASN A 102 16.07 3.28 -22.29
CA ASN A 102 15.39 3.47 -21.02
C ASN A 102 14.35 2.37 -20.81
N ALA A 103 14.72 1.34 -20.04
CA ALA A 103 13.85 0.20 -19.77
C ALA A 103 12.54 0.61 -19.05
N TRP A 104 12.61 1.63 -18.20
CA TRP A 104 11.47 2.18 -17.48
C TRP A 104 10.35 2.72 -18.40
N ALA A 105 10.69 3.16 -19.62
CA ALA A 105 9.71 3.65 -20.58
C ALA A 105 8.85 2.52 -21.19
N LEU A 106 9.27 1.26 -21.08
CA LEU A 106 8.60 0.11 -21.68
C LEU A 106 7.71 -0.66 -20.72
N ILE A 107 7.66 -0.23 -19.45
CA ILE A 107 6.92 -0.92 -18.40
C ILE A 107 5.84 0.02 -17.84
N GLU A 108 4.89 -0.57 -17.13
CA GLU A 108 3.89 0.18 -16.38
C GLU A 108 3.48 -0.59 -15.13
N GLU A 109 3.19 0.14 -14.07
CA GLU A 109 2.67 -0.45 -12.83
C GLU A 109 1.35 -1.18 -13.12
N CYS A 110 1.20 -2.37 -12.56
CA CYS A 110 0.00 -3.17 -12.71
C CYS A 110 -0.40 -3.78 -11.36
N PRO A 111 -1.67 -4.19 -11.19
CA PRO A 111 -2.05 -4.96 -10.01
C PRO A 111 -1.26 -6.27 -9.95
N ALA A 112 -1.06 -6.79 -8.74
CA ALA A 112 -0.48 -8.12 -8.53
C ALA A 112 -1.25 -9.17 -9.33
N PRO A 113 -0.58 -10.11 -10.01
CA PRO A 113 -1.25 -11.21 -10.67
C PRO A 113 -2.05 -12.01 -9.62
N PRO A 114 -3.21 -12.58 -9.98
CA PRO A 114 -3.92 -13.46 -9.06
C PRO A 114 -2.99 -14.61 -8.70
N ALA A 115 -2.75 -14.83 -7.41
CA ALA A 115 -2.06 -16.03 -6.95
C ALA A 115 -2.77 -17.23 -7.56
N ASP A 116 -2.06 -18.01 -8.37
CA ASP A 116 -2.64 -19.14 -9.11
C ASP A 116 -3.29 -20.06 -8.07
N ARG A 117 -4.62 -19.97 -7.96
CA ARG A 117 -5.42 -20.92 -7.18
C ARG A 117 -5.40 -22.21 -7.98
N ARG A 118 -4.27 -22.93 -7.96
CA ARG A 118 -4.23 -24.33 -8.35
C ARG A 118 -5.21 -25.04 -7.44
N THR A 119 -6.40 -25.19 -7.98
CA THR A 119 -7.50 -25.90 -7.39
C THR A 119 -7.05 -27.35 -7.42
N THR A 120 -6.61 -27.85 -6.27
CA THR A 120 -6.43 -29.28 -6.03
C THR A 120 -7.70 -29.98 -6.48
N THR A 121 -7.62 -30.75 -7.57
CA THR A 121 -8.64 -31.71 -7.98
C THR A 121 -8.05 -33.09 -7.81
#